data_AF-A0A3D0HR24-F1
#
_entry.id   AF-A0A3D0HR24-F1
#
_cell.length_a   1.000
_cell.length_b   1.000
_cell.length_c   1.000
_cell.angle_alpha   90.00
_cell.angle_beta   90.00
_cell.angle_gamma   90.00
#
_symmetry.space_group_name_H-M   'P 1'
#
loop_
_entity.id
_entity.type
_entity.pdbx_description
1 polymer ?
#
loop_
_entity_poly.entity_id
_entity_poly.type
_entity_poly.pdbx_seq_one_letter_code
_entity_poly.pdbx_strand_id
1 'polypeptide(L)'
;MFTSKTKKVTAILLAGAIAFPGLISDAQVSAKAKCAVKKITLEKGEKKTIKVKGKVKGAKYSFKSSKTAIAKVSAKGVVTAKKAGKAVITVTEKKKAKKKTIGKVNVIVKNNVKTTPQTETTAAPAVTAAPSNAPTVAPSKEPAATPVVTPSAAPQKTEEPTATPAATPSSKNKEFIDEEFDVPEDYYDEMDDYTYMEPQKITYYSKVSEADRKAVIYLPVNYDAGKKYPILYLLHGAGGDEDEWKGGHPERVVGNLIRAGKCPEMIIVCPNQVVVAPGEKDPGQALSQARFNAFNRTLEELKTSLIPYMEENYSIMEGRDNH
;
A
#
# COMPACT_ATOMS: atom_id res chain seq x y z
N MET A 1 54.69 -40.04 37.90
CA MET A 1 53.60 -39.14 38.34
C MET A 1 52.91 -38.55 37.11
N PHE A 2 51.60 -38.29 37.22
CA PHE A 2 50.77 -37.30 36.51
C PHE A 2 51.20 -36.70 35.13
N THR A 3 50.37 -36.99 34.11
CA THR A 3 49.78 -36.07 33.09
C THR A 3 50.68 -35.18 32.20
N SER A 4 50.24 -34.67 31.04
CA SER A 4 48.90 -34.62 30.41
C SER A 4 48.96 -34.92 28.90
N LYS A 5 47.80 -34.97 28.21
CA LYS A 5 47.71 -35.05 26.74
C LYS A 5 46.99 -33.82 26.18
N THR A 6 47.71 -32.94 25.49
CA THR A 6 47.13 -31.88 24.64
C THR A 6 47.00 -32.38 23.20
N LYS A 7 45.78 -32.38 22.66
CA LYS A 7 45.55 -32.55 21.21
C LYS A 7 45.61 -31.17 20.54
N LYS A 8 46.38 -31.03 19.46
CA LYS A 8 46.35 -29.84 18.59
C LYS A 8 45.49 -30.12 17.36
N VAL A 9 44.94 -29.05 16.80
CA VAL A 9 44.09 -29.04 15.60
C VAL A 9 44.93 -29.31 14.34
N THR A 10 44.37 -30.05 13.39
CA THR A 10 44.86 -30.14 12.01
C THR A 10 43.76 -29.67 11.07
N ALA A 11 43.99 -28.53 10.38
CA ALA A 11 43.12 -28.09 9.30
C ALA A 11 43.47 -28.84 8.01
N ILE A 12 42.46 -29.19 7.21
CA ILE A 12 42.66 -29.78 5.87
C ILE A 12 42.18 -28.76 4.83
N LEU A 13 43.14 -28.20 4.11
CA LEU A 13 42.93 -27.36 2.93
C LEU A 13 43.20 -28.22 1.70
N LEU A 14 42.19 -28.46 0.86
CA LEU A 14 42.37 -29.10 -0.44
C LEU A 14 41.91 -28.14 -1.55
N ALA A 15 42.87 -27.70 -2.38
CA ALA A 15 42.59 -27.03 -3.64
C ALA A 15 42.53 -28.06 -4.77
N GLY A 16 41.62 -27.86 -5.75
CA GLY A 16 41.38 -28.82 -6.82
C GLY A 16 40.57 -28.23 -7.97
N ALA A 17 41.10 -27.19 -8.61
CA ALA A 17 40.43 -26.56 -9.74
C ALA A 17 40.65 -27.38 -11.04
N ILE A 18 39.56 -27.88 -11.63
CA ILE A 18 39.54 -28.44 -12.99
C ILE A 18 38.61 -27.57 -13.83
N ALA A 19 39.19 -26.83 -14.78
CA ALA A 19 38.43 -25.97 -15.68
C ALA A 19 37.89 -26.79 -16.87
N PHE A 20 36.55 -26.89 -16.98
CA PHE A 20 35.88 -27.41 -18.18
C PHE A 20 35.50 -26.27 -19.13
N PRO A 21 36.12 -26.15 -20.31
CA PRO A 21 35.68 -25.21 -21.33
C PRO A 21 34.47 -25.78 -22.11
N GLY A 22 33.41 -24.98 -22.22
CA GLY A 22 32.40 -25.14 -23.28
C GLY A 22 31.24 -26.10 -22.99
N LEU A 23 30.23 -25.62 -22.26
CA LEU A 23 28.83 -25.99 -22.53
C LEU A 23 27.86 -24.92 -22.02
N ILE A 24 27.92 -23.72 -22.63
CA ILE A 24 26.86 -22.73 -22.51
C ILE A 24 25.64 -23.27 -23.26
N SER A 25 24.88 -24.13 -22.58
CA SER A 25 23.53 -24.46 -23.02
C SER A 25 22.68 -23.20 -22.85
N ASP A 26 22.12 -22.70 -23.96
CA ASP A 26 21.12 -21.64 -23.96
C ASP A 26 19.85 -22.17 -23.28
N ALA A 27 19.85 -22.13 -21.95
CA ALA A 27 18.71 -22.43 -21.09
C ALA A 27 17.69 -21.30 -21.21
N GLN A 28 17.15 -21.10 -22.41
CA GLN A 28 16.14 -20.12 -22.74
C GLN A 28 14.93 -20.34 -21.82
N VAL A 29 14.87 -19.58 -20.72
CA VAL A 29 13.88 -19.76 -19.65
C VAL A 29 12.51 -19.41 -20.19
N SER A 30 11.85 -20.41 -20.79
CA SER A 30 10.57 -20.22 -21.46
C SER A 30 9.55 -19.68 -20.46
N ALA A 31 9.18 -18.41 -20.64
CA ALA A 31 8.40 -17.66 -19.67
C ALA A 31 7.03 -18.33 -19.48
N LYS A 32 6.90 -19.11 -18.39
CA LYS A 32 5.73 -19.93 -18.06
C LYS A 32 4.46 -19.07 -18.20
N ALA A 33 3.48 -19.52 -18.98
CA ALA A 33 2.27 -18.77 -19.25
C ALA A 33 1.57 -18.35 -17.94
N LYS A 34 1.29 -17.05 -17.82
CA LYS A 34 0.67 -16.43 -16.65
C LYS A 34 -0.44 -15.48 -17.10
N CYS A 35 -1.55 -15.47 -16.36
CA CYS A 35 -2.54 -14.39 -16.50
C CYS A 35 -1.91 -13.05 -16.09
N ALA A 36 -2.07 -12.00 -16.90
CA ALA A 36 -1.44 -10.71 -16.63
C ALA A 36 -2.16 -9.86 -15.57
N VAL A 37 -3.35 -10.28 -15.14
CA VAL A 37 -4.20 -9.60 -14.14
C VAL A 37 -4.79 -10.62 -13.17
N LYS A 38 -4.75 -10.33 -11.87
CA LYS A 38 -5.37 -11.15 -10.80
C LYS A 38 -6.79 -10.69 -10.45
N LYS A 39 -7.10 -9.41 -10.64
CA LYS A 39 -8.36 -8.75 -10.30
C LYS A 39 -8.76 -7.82 -11.47
N ILE A 40 -10.05 -7.59 -11.66
CA ILE A 40 -10.58 -6.56 -12.57
C ILE A 40 -11.83 -5.97 -11.91
N THR A 41 -11.81 -4.68 -11.61
CA THR A 41 -13.01 -3.92 -11.25
C THR A 41 -13.65 -3.38 -12.54
N LEU A 42 -14.98 -3.46 -12.64
CA LEU A 42 -15.79 -2.96 -13.76
C LEU A 42 -17.09 -2.35 -13.25
N GLU A 43 -17.64 -1.40 -13.99
CA GLU A 43 -19.03 -0.98 -13.83
C GLU A 43 -20.00 -1.82 -14.67
N LYS A 44 -21.29 -1.80 -14.32
CA LYS A 44 -22.34 -2.52 -15.04
C LYS A 44 -22.40 -2.11 -16.52
N GLY A 45 -22.03 -3.02 -17.41
CA GLY A 45 -22.01 -2.83 -18.87
C GLY A 45 -20.61 -2.72 -19.49
N GLU A 46 -19.58 -2.43 -18.68
CA GLU A 46 -18.20 -2.33 -19.15
C GLU A 46 -17.63 -3.65 -19.67
N LYS A 47 -16.56 -3.54 -20.47
CA LYS A 47 -15.85 -4.66 -21.10
C LYS A 47 -14.34 -4.53 -20.90
N LYS A 48 -13.66 -5.61 -20.50
CA LYS A 48 -12.20 -5.64 -20.32
C LYS A 48 -11.62 -6.99 -20.77
N THR A 49 -10.48 -6.97 -21.43
CA THR A 49 -9.87 -8.18 -21.99
C THR A 49 -8.77 -8.73 -21.09
N ILE A 50 -8.91 -9.97 -20.64
CA ILE A 50 -7.88 -10.70 -19.89
C ILE A 50 -6.73 -11.05 -20.86
N LYS A 51 -5.59 -10.38 -20.69
CA LYS A 51 -4.35 -10.67 -21.44
C LYS A 51 -3.58 -11.82 -20.75
N VAL A 52 -3.11 -12.78 -21.54
CA VAL A 52 -2.18 -13.86 -21.09
C VAL A 52 -0.79 -13.52 -21.61
N LYS A 53 0.19 -13.39 -20.70
CA LYS A 53 1.63 -13.21 -20.99
C LYS A 53 2.30 -14.61 -21.07
N GLY A 54 3.40 -14.72 -21.83
CA GLY A 54 4.17 -15.97 -21.96
C GLY A 54 3.42 -17.09 -22.70
N LYS A 55 2.66 -16.77 -23.76
CA LYS A 55 1.84 -17.77 -24.46
C LYS A 55 2.71 -18.86 -25.13
N VAL A 56 2.54 -20.11 -24.69
CA VAL A 56 3.19 -21.29 -25.27
C VAL A 56 2.68 -21.54 -26.70
N LYS A 57 3.60 -21.67 -27.66
CA LYS A 57 3.30 -21.99 -29.07
C LYS A 57 2.56 -23.33 -29.16
N GLY A 58 1.46 -23.36 -29.92
CA GLY A 58 0.60 -24.54 -30.10
C GLY A 58 -0.36 -24.86 -28.94
N ALA A 59 -0.38 -24.07 -27.86
CA ALA A 59 -1.39 -24.21 -26.81
C ALA A 59 -2.67 -23.42 -27.11
N LYS A 60 -3.83 -23.96 -26.73
CA LYS A 60 -5.14 -23.29 -26.78
C LYS A 60 -5.49 -22.78 -25.37
N TYR A 61 -6.15 -21.63 -25.28
CA TYR A 61 -6.56 -21.01 -24.01
C TYR A 61 -8.08 -20.94 -23.91
N SER A 62 -8.63 -21.15 -22.72
CA SER A 62 -10.06 -21.02 -22.45
C SER A 62 -10.31 -20.25 -21.15
N PHE A 63 -11.48 -19.62 -21.09
CA PHE A 63 -11.91 -18.74 -20.01
C PHE A 63 -13.28 -19.22 -19.52
N LYS A 64 -13.46 -19.43 -18.21
CA LYS A 64 -14.75 -19.81 -17.60
C LYS A 64 -15.06 -18.89 -16.42
N SER A 65 -16.23 -18.24 -16.43
CA SER A 65 -16.76 -17.49 -15.29
C SER A 65 -17.46 -18.42 -14.29
N SER A 66 -17.26 -18.21 -12.99
CA SER A 66 -18.01 -18.86 -11.92
C SER A 66 -19.44 -18.33 -11.76
N LYS A 67 -19.71 -17.08 -12.18
CA LYS A 67 -21.03 -16.43 -12.07
C LYS A 67 -21.31 -15.62 -13.35
N THR A 68 -21.78 -16.31 -14.39
CA THR A 68 -22.08 -15.75 -15.73
C THR A 68 -23.17 -14.68 -15.75
N ALA A 69 -24.00 -14.61 -14.70
CA ALA A 69 -24.99 -13.54 -14.48
C ALA A 69 -24.36 -12.23 -13.97
N ILE A 70 -23.23 -12.29 -13.27
CA ILE A 70 -22.46 -11.12 -12.78
C ILE A 70 -21.48 -10.67 -13.86
N ALA A 71 -20.66 -11.59 -14.37
CA ALA A 71 -19.68 -11.34 -15.42
C ALA A 71 -19.65 -12.49 -16.43
N LYS A 72 -19.92 -12.19 -17.71
CA LYS A 72 -19.79 -13.16 -18.83
C LYS A 72 -18.43 -12.98 -19.50
N VAL A 73 -17.73 -14.05 -19.84
CA VAL A 73 -16.46 -14.01 -20.59
C VAL A 73 -16.60 -14.68 -21.96
N SER A 74 -15.95 -14.14 -22.97
CA SER A 74 -15.91 -14.69 -24.33
C SER A 74 -14.71 -15.63 -24.55
N ALA A 75 -14.74 -16.42 -25.62
CA ALA A 75 -13.60 -17.27 -26.01
C ALA A 75 -12.31 -16.48 -26.29
N LYS A 76 -12.40 -15.18 -26.60
CA LYS A 76 -11.26 -14.27 -26.80
C LYS A 76 -10.76 -13.63 -25.48
N GLY A 77 -11.31 -14.00 -24.33
CA GLY A 77 -10.92 -13.47 -23.01
C GLY A 77 -11.53 -12.10 -22.67
N VAL A 78 -12.50 -11.62 -23.45
CA VAL A 78 -13.24 -10.37 -23.17
C VAL A 78 -14.29 -10.66 -22.11
N VAL A 79 -14.17 -10.03 -20.95
CA VAL A 79 -15.15 -10.02 -19.86
C VAL A 79 -16.12 -8.88 -20.09
N THR A 80 -17.42 -9.13 -19.92
CA THR A 80 -18.50 -8.13 -19.90
C THR A 80 -19.20 -8.17 -18.55
N ALA A 81 -19.27 -7.03 -17.88
CA ALA A 81 -20.00 -6.84 -16.63
C ALA A 81 -21.53 -6.77 -16.87
N LYS A 82 -22.34 -7.42 -16.03
CA LYS A 82 -23.80 -7.56 -16.21
C LYS A 82 -24.63 -7.14 -14.99
N LYS A 83 -24.26 -7.60 -13.80
CA LYS A 83 -24.93 -7.32 -12.52
C LYS A 83 -23.85 -7.12 -11.46
N ALA A 84 -24.07 -6.20 -10.51
CA ALA A 84 -23.14 -5.97 -9.42
C ALA A 84 -22.87 -7.23 -8.58
N GLY A 85 -21.66 -7.32 -8.02
CA GLY A 85 -21.19 -8.44 -7.21
C GLY A 85 -19.84 -9.00 -7.67
N LYS A 86 -19.39 -10.06 -6.98
CA LYS A 86 -18.07 -10.69 -7.17
C LYS A 86 -18.21 -11.99 -7.99
N ALA A 87 -17.37 -12.16 -9.02
CA ALA A 87 -17.26 -13.36 -9.86
C ALA A 87 -15.78 -13.72 -10.10
N VAL A 88 -15.49 -14.96 -10.52
CA VAL A 88 -14.11 -15.40 -10.79
C VAL A 88 -14.02 -15.97 -12.21
N ILE A 89 -13.07 -15.48 -13.02
CA ILE A 89 -12.74 -16.06 -14.32
C ILE A 89 -11.53 -16.97 -14.17
N THR A 90 -11.73 -18.29 -14.33
CA THR A 90 -10.62 -19.25 -14.42
C THR A 90 -10.06 -19.24 -15.85
N VAL A 91 -8.74 -19.16 -15.98
CA VAL A 91 -8.00 -19.20 -17.25
C VAL A 91 -7.24 -20.52 -17.34
N THR A 92 -7.53 -21.32 -18.35
CA THR A 92 -6.92 -22.64 -18.56
C THR A 92 -6.16 -22.70 -19.89
N GLU A 93 -4.92 -23.17 -19.84
CA GLU A 93 -4.13 -23.59 -21.00
C GLU A 93 -4.39 -25.07 -21.30
N LYS A 94 -4.51 -25.44 -22.57
CA LYS A 94 -4.52 -26.83 -23.06
C LYS A 94 -3.46 -27.01 -24.15
N LYS A 95 -2.51 -27.93 -23.91
CA LYS A 95 -1.46 -28.31 -24.88
C LYS A 95 -1.50 -29.83 -25.08
N LYS A 96 -1.75 -30.27 -26.31
CA LYS A 96 -2.16 -31.66 -26.64
C LYS A 96 -3.33 -32.09 -25.72
N ALA A 97 -3.23 -33.22 -25.03
CA ALA A 97 -4.24 -33.69 -24.07
C ALA A 97 -4.22 -32.95 -22.72
N LYS A 98 -3.05 -32.48 -22.26
CA LYS A 98 -2.86 -31.92 -20.91
C LYS A 98 -3.52 -30.53 -20.79
N LYS A 99 -4.23 -30.31 -19.69
CA LYS A 99 -4.85 -29.04 -19.29
C LYS A 99 -4.14 -28.50 -18.04
N LYS A 100 -3.96 -27.19 -17.93
CA LYS A 100 -3.39 -26.52 -16.75
C LYS A 100 -4.11 -25.20 -16.50
N THR A 101 -4.53 -24.92 -15.26
CA THR A 101 -4.98 -23.59 -14.86
C THR A 101 -3.77 -22.66 -14.75
N ILE A 102 -3.81 -21.53 -15.46
CA ILE A 102 -2.72 -20.52 -15.53
C ILE A 102 -3.09 -19.19 -14.86
N GLY A 103 -4.30 -19.11 -14.28
CA GLY A 103 -4.74 -17.99 -13.46
C GLY A 103 -6.21 -18.12 -13.05
N LYS A 104 -6.56 -17.42 -11.98
CA LYS A 104 -7.94 -17.05 -11.61
C LYS A 104 -7.98 -15.51 -11.60
N VAL A 105 -9.04 -14.91 -12.11
CA VAL A 105 -9.20 -13.45 -12.18
C VAL A 105 -10.47 -13.05 -11.42
N ASN A 106 -10.31 -12.31 -10.33
CA ASN A 106 -11.40 -11.83 -9.49
C ASN A 106 -12.07 -10.61 -10.14
N VAL A 107 -13.25 -10.80 -10.72
CA VAL A 107 -14.02 -9.73 -11.34
C VAL A 107 -15.01 -9.16 -10.32
N ILE A 108 -14.86 -7.87 -10.02
CA ILE A 108 -15.79 -7.12 -9.17
C ILE A 108 -16.60 -6.21 -10.08
N VAL A 109 -17.91 -6.43 -10.15
CA VAL A 109 -18.83 -5.51 -10.84
C VAL A 109 -19.41 -4.56 -9.79
N LYS A 110 -19.11 -3.27 -9.93
CA LYS A 110 -19.79 -2.18 -9.21
C LYS A 110 -21.15 -1.90 -9.88
N ASN A 111 -22.14 -1.51 -9.08
CA ASN A 111 -23.29 -0.80 -9.62
C ASN A 111 -22.81 0.61 -9.99
N ASN A 112 -23.13 1.07 -11.20
CA ASN A 112 -23.03 2.50 -11.52
C ASN A 112 -24.18 3.18 -10.77
N VAL A 113 -23.86 3.88 -9.68
CA VAL A 113 -24.81 4.74 -8.96
C VAL A 113 -24.84 6.07 -9.70
N LYS A 114 -25.67 6.13 -10.75
CA LYS A 114 -25.98 7.39 -11.39
C LYS A 114 -26.93 8.15 -10.48
N THR A 115 -26.38 9.02 -9.63
CA THR A 115 -27.13 9.80 -8.64
C THR A 115 -28.08 10.78 -9.34
N THR A 116 -29.33 10.37 -9.51
CA THR A 116 -30.45 11.30 -9.69
C THR A 116 -30.88 11.73 -8.29
N PRO A 117 -30.97 13.03 -7.97
CA PRO A 117 -31.49 13.47 -6.68
C PRO A 117 -32.97 13.08 -6.57
N GLN A 118 -33.32 12.31 -5.54
CA GLN A 118 -34.71 12.10 -5.14
C GLN A 118 -34.97 12.89 -3.85
N THR A 119 -36.04 13.68 -3.88
CA THR A 119 -36.56 14.45 -2.75
C THR A 119 -36.97 13.52 -1.61
N GLU A 120 -36.58 13.85 -0.38
CA GLU A 120 -37.13 13.21 0.80
C GLU A 120 -38.57 13.69 1.03
N THR A 121 -39.52 12.76 1.09
CA THR A 121 -40.92 13.04 1.47
C THR A 121 -41.15 12.62 2.91
N THR A 122 -40.74 13.47 3.85
CA THR A 122 -41.03 13.26 5.28
C THR A 122 -42.48 13.64 5.57
N ALA A 123 -43.29 12.68 6.03
CA ALA A 123 -44.69 12.92 6.35
C ALA A 123 -44.87 13.72 7.65
N ALA A 124 -45.83 14.65 7.65
CA ALA A 124 -46.15 15.49 8.79
C ALA A 124 -47.40 15.00 9.55
N PRO A 125 -47.50 15.26 10.87
CA PRO A 125 -48.77 15.39 11.58
C PRO A 125 -49.22 16.88 11.65
N ALA A 126 -50.53 17.12 11.54
CA ALA A 126 -51.16 18.37 12.00
C ALA A 126 -51.42 18.29 13.53
N VAL A 127 -51.89 19.30 14.29
CA VAL A 127 -52.66 20.56 14.07
C VAL A 127 -52.24 21.55 15.20
N THR A 128 -52.61 22.85 15.36
CA THR A 128 -53.68 23.75 14.84
C THR A 128 -53.26 25.23 14.95
N ALA A 129 -54.09 26.14 14.40
CA ALA A 129 -54.27 27.56 14.80
C ALA A 129 -53.24 28.63 14.36
N ALA A 130 -53.71 29.89 14.36
CA ALA A 130 -53.12 31.11 13.77
C ALA A 130 -53.73 32.36 14.50
N PRO A 131 -53.56 33.65 14.11
CA PRO A 131 -52.79 34.24 12.98
C PRO A 131 -52.01 35.56 13.33
N SER A 132 -51.54 36.27 12.28
CA SER A 132 -51.25 37.73 12.19
C SER A 132 -50.03 38.29 12.96
N ASN A 133 -49.06 38.99 12.36
CA ASN A 133 -49.18 40.14 11.44
C ASN A 133 -47.90 40.36 10.58
N ALA A 134 -48.03 41.15 9.51
CA ALA A 134 -46.92 41.79 8.77
C ALA A 134 -46.97 43.33 9.02
N PRO A 135 -45.95 44.13 8.61
CA PRO A 135 -45.88 44.56 7.20
C PRO A 135 -44.47 44.69 6.58
N THR A 136 -44.46 44.77 5.25
CA THR A 136 -43.30 44.98 4.36
C THR A 136 -42.94 46.45 4.17
N VAL A 137 -41.64 46.82 4.14
CA VAL A 137 -41.15 48.00 3.38
C VAL A 137 -39.74 47.74 2.82
N ALA A 138 -39.51 48.15 1.57
CA ALA A 138 -38.21 48.37 0.90
C ALA A 138 -38.46 49.24 -0.35
N PRO A 139 -37.43 49.76 -1.07
CA PRO A 139 -36.12 50.27 -0.69
C PRO A 139 -35.95 51.77 -1.12
N SER A 140 -34.76 52.37 -0.99
CA SER A 140 -34.42 53.64 -1.69
C SER A 140 -32.92 53.72 -2.06
N LYS A 141 -32.51 54.77 -2.81
CA LYS A 141 -31.24 54.89 -3.55
C LYS A 141 -30.35 56.08 -3.10
N GLU A 142 -29.08 56.01 -3.55
CA GLU A 142 -28.07 57.04 -3.90
C GLU A 142 -28.44 58.55 -3.97
N PRO A 143 -27.46 59.50 -3.99
CA PRO A 143 -26.02 59.34 -4.35
C PRO A 143 -24.99 59.98 -3.37
N ALA A 144 -23.72 60.00 -3.78
CA ALA A 144 -22.53 60.35 -2.99
C ALA A 144 -22.10 61.83 -3.03
N ALA A 145 -21.17 62.20 -2.13
CA ALA A 145 -20.28 63.35 -2.27
C ALA A 145 -18.90 63.06 -1.62
N THR A 146 -17.82 63.38 -2.33
CA THR A 146 -16.44 63.45 -1.77
C THR A 146 -16.09 64.89 -1.42
N PRO A 147 -15.09 65.11 -0.53
CA PRO A 147 -14.04 66.04 -0.93
C PRO A 147 -12.61 65.74 -0.41
N VAL A 148 -11.65 65.95 -1.32
CA VAL A 148 -10.32 66.60 -1.11
C VAL A 148 -9.22 65.87 -0.30
N VAL A 149 -7.99 66.05 -0.78
CA VAL A 149 -6.71 65.57 -0.21
C VAL A 149 -5.72 66.73 -0.16
N THR A 150 -4.95 66.85 0.93
CA THR A 150 -3.72 67.67 1.05
C THR A 150 -2.75 66.99 2.03
N PRO A 151 -1.42 67.26 2.00
CA PRO A 151 -0.47 66.14 1.98
C PRO A 151 0.63 66.12 3.07
N SER A 152 1.18 64.91 3.23
CA SER A 152 2.58 64.59 3.57
C SER A 152 3.24 65.19 4.83
N ALA A 153 3.58 64.30 5.77
CA ALA A 153 4.67 64.48 6.72
C ALA A 153 5.69 63.33 6.54
N ALA A 154 6.92 63.52 7.03
CA ALA A 154 8.09 62.68 6.77
C ALA A 154 7.93 61.20 7.22
N PRO A 155 8.64 60.23 6.59
CA PRO A 155 8.51 58.81 6.90
C PRO A 155 8.88 58.49 8.35
N GLN A 156 7.99 57.77 9.04
CA GLN A 156 8.21 57.33 10.41
C GLN A 156 9.21 56.16 10.46
N LYS A 157 10.03 56.14 11.50
CA LYS A 157 11.15 55.22 11.75
C LYS A 157 10.69 53.76 11.69
N THR A 158 11.45 52.91 10.98
CA THR A 158 11.27 51.44 10.99
C THR A 158 11.29 50.92 12.43
N GLU A 159 10.21 50.24 12.83
CA GLU A 159 10.18 49.52 14.10
C GLU A 159 10.99 48.22 13.99
N GLU A 160 11.79 47.95 15.02
CA GLU A 160 12.60 46.75 15.15
C GLU A 160 11.69 45.53 15.31
N PRO A 161 11.98 44.36 14.68
CA PRO A 161 11.03 43.26 14.62
C PRO A 161 10.64 42.77 16.02
N THR A 162 9.35 42.92 16.35
CA THR A 162 8.75 42.52 17.62
C THR A 162 9.12 41.10 17.99
N ALA A 163 9.44 40.90 19.28
CA ALA A 163 10.00 39.66 19.81
C ALA A 163 9.26 38.39 19.35
N THR A 164 10.05 37.34 19.13
CA THR A 164 9.60 35.97 18.82
C THR A 164 8.35 35.60 19.63
N PRO A 165 7.27 35.07 19.00
CA PRO A 165 6.10 34.61 19.71
C PRO A 165 6.51 33.70 20.86
N ALA A 166 6.06 34.02 22.08
CA ALA A 166 6.40 33.27 23.28
C ALA A 166 6.12 31.78 23.05
N ALA A 167 7.11 30.93 23.30
CA ALA A 167 7.01 29.51 23.01
C ALA A 167 5.76 28.94 23.70
N THR A 168 4.80 28.44 22.90
CA THR A 168 3.65 27.70 23.39
C THR A 168 4.16 26.68 24.41
N PRO A 169 3.64 26.65 25.65
CA PRO A 169 4.15 25.75 26.68
C PRO A 169 4.11 24.34 26.11
N SER A 170 5.30 23.74 25.95
CA SER A 170 5.43 22.49 25.22
C SER A 170 4.47 21.49 25.84
N SER A 171 3.56 20.96 25.02
CA SER A 171 2.69 19.87 25.44
C SER A 171 3.60 18.80 25.99
N LYS A 172 3.58 18.58 27.32
CA LYS A 172 4.42 17.56 27.97
C LYS A 172 4.35 16.32 27.11
N ASN A 173 5.51 15.77 26.72
CA ASN A 173 5.53 14.48 26.04
C ASN A 173 4.67 13.55 26.87
N LYS A 174 3.57 13.06 26.30
CA LYS A 174 2.79 12.03 26.97
C LYS A 174 3.74 10.87 27.13
N GLU A 175 4.04 10.47 28.35
CA GLU A 175 4.93 9.35 28.60
C GLU A 175 4.22 8.10 28.06
N PHE A 176 4.65 7.71 26.86
CA PHE A 176 4.17 6.55 26.10
C PHE A 176 4.94 5.27 26.47
N ILE A 177 5.96 5.41 27.31
CA ILE A 177 6.55 4.31 28.06
C ILE A 177 5.62 4.11 29.25
N ASP A 178 4.78 3.09 29.17
CA ASP A 178 4.15 2.51 30.35
C ASP A 178 5.27 1.93 31.23
N GLU A 179 5.26 2.17 32.54
CA GLU A 179 6.32 1.65 33.42
C GLU A 179 6.30 0.12 33.48
N GLU A 180 5.15 -0.50 33.19
CA GLU A 180 4.95 -1.95 33.06
C GLU A 180 5.24 -2.44 31.62
N PHE A 181 6.41 -2.10 31.09
CA PHE A 181 6.83 -2.38 29.71
C PHE A 181 7.19 -3.87 29.47
N ASP A 182 6.16 -4.72 29.37
CA ASP A 182 6.26 -6.18 29.18
C ASP A 182 6.74 -6.59 27.76
N VAL A 183 7.99 -6.24 27.43
CA VAL A 183 8.72 -6.80 26.29
C VAL A 183 9.47 -8.07 26.75
N PRO A 184 9.26 -9.24 26.12
CA PRO A 184 10.03 -10.45 26.43
C PRO A 184 11.53 -10.23 26.23
N GLU A 185 12.39 -10.77 27.09
CA GLU A 185 13.85 -10.68 26.90
C GLU A 185 14.29 -11.32 25.56
N ASP A 186 13.63 -12.42 25.16
CA ASP A 186 13.88 -13.17 23.93
C ASP A 186 13.25 -12.54 22.67
N TYR A 187 12.72 -11.32 22.72
CA TYR A 187 11.97 -10.73 21.59
C TYR A 187 12.78 -10.60 20.29
N TYR A 188 14.11 -10.47 20.38
CA TYR A 188 15.01 -10.25 19.24
C TYR A 188 15.77 -11.51 18.80
N ASP A 189 15.74 -12.57 19.61
CA ASP A 189 16.55 -13.77 19.41
C ASP A 189 16.00 -14.67 18.29
N GLU A 190 16.90 -15.43 17.66
CA GLU A 190 16.56 -16.45 16.67
C GLU A 190 16.44 -17.82 17.34
N MET A 191 15.31 -18.49 17.14
CA MET A 191 15.01 -19.79 17.76
C MET A 191 15.11 -20.91 16.72
N ASP A 192 16.00 -21.88 16.95
CA ASP A 192 16.28 -23.01 16.03
C ASP A 192 15.03 -23.85 15.66
N ASP A 193 13.99 -23.86 16.51
CA ASP A 193 12.75 -24.62 16.30
C ASP A 193 11.60 -23.79 15.70
N TYR A 194 11.79 -22.49 15.47
CA TYR A 194 10.76 -21.58 14.97
C TYR A 194 10.98 -21.18 13.50
N THR A 195 9.93 -21.29 12.68
CA THR A 195 9.96 -20.77 11.30
C THR A 195 9.59 -19.29 11.30
N TYR A 196 10.51 -18.43 10.87
CA TYR A 196 10.28 -16.99 10.75
C TYR A 196 9.67 -16.56 9.40
N MET A 197 9.26 -15.29 9.31
CA MET A 197 8.69 -14.69 8.10
C MET A 197 9.78 -14.24 7.12
N GLU A 198 9.68 -14.64 5.85
CA GLU A 198 10.68 -14.31 4.83
C GLU A 198 10.45 -12.94 4.16
N PRO A 199 11.48 -12.07 4.03
CA PRO A 199 11.36 -10.77 3.36
C PRO A 199 11.15 -10.90 1.84
N GLN A 200 10.01 -10.42 1.35
CA GLN A 200 9.65 -10.42 -0.07
C GLN A 200 9.67 -9.00 -0.65
N LYS A 201 10.61 -8.71 -1.57
CA LYS A 201 10.61 -7.42 -2.29
C LYS A 201 9.52 -7.40 -3.36
N ILE A 202 8.60 -6.43 -3.25
CA ILE A 202 7.51 -6.19 -4.19
C ILE A 202 7.80 -4.97 -5.08
N THR A 203 7.00 -4.83 -6.13
CA THR A 203 7.02 -3.65 -7.02
C THR A 203 5.59 -3.26 -7.36
N TYR A 204 5.29 -1.97 -7.24
CA TYR A 204 3.97 -1.39 -7.42
C TYR A 204 4.08 -0.04 -8.13
N TYR A 205 3.07 0.32 -8.92
CA TYR A 205 3.05 1.60 -9.61
C TYR A 205 2.60 2.72 -8.67
N SER A 206 3.44 3.74 -8.48
CA SER A 206 3.08 4.96 -7.75
C SER A 206 2.40 5.96 -8.67
N LYS A 207 1.28 6.52 -8.20
CA LYS A 207 0.61 7.67 -8.83
C LYS A 207 1.26 9.01 -8.48
N VAL A 208 2.18 9.03 -7.50
CA VAL A 208 2.82 10.26 -7.00
C VAL A 208 4.18 10.48 -7.66
N SER A 209 4.91 9.41 -7.97
CA SER A 209 6.15 9.47 -8.77
C SER A 209 5.94 9.11 -10.25
N GLU A 210 4.72 8.73 -10.65
CA GLU A 210 4.37 8.14 -11.95
C GLU A 210 5.26 6.97 -12.40
N ALA A 211 5.83 6.23 -11.45
CA ALA A 211 6.84 5.18 -11.68
C ALA A 211 6.62 3.93 -10.82
N ASP A 212 7.25 2.83 -11.22
CA ASP A 212 7.29 1.60 -10.41
C ASP A 212 8.22 1.80 -9.19
N ARG A 213 7.63 1.80 -7.99
CA ARG A 213 8.32 1.89 -6.69
C ARG A 213 8.34 0.53 -5.97
N LYS A 214 9.16 0.44 -4.93
CA LYS A 214 9.48 -0.80 -4.21
C LYS A 214 9.08 -0.72 -2.74
N ALA A 215 8.82 -1.89 -2.17
CA ALA A 215 8.71 -2.13 -0.74
C ALA A 215 9.21 -3.55 -0.44
N VAL A 216 9.65 -3.81 0.79
CA VAL A 216 9.77 -5.18 1.32
C VAL A 216 8.50 -5.49 2.10
N ILE A 217 7.99 -6.72 1.99
CA ILE A 217 6.89 -7.20 2.82
C ILE A 217 7.29 -8.49 3.53
N TYR A 218 6.75 -8.69 4.73
CA TYR A 218 6.79 -9.95 5.45
C TYR A 218 5.36 -10.46 5.51
N LEU A 219 5.15 -11.69 5.02
CA LEU A 219 3.87 -12.37 5.10
C LEU A 219 3.93 -13.39 6.25
N PRO A 220 2.83 -13.60 6.99
CA PRO A 220 2.72 -14.70 7.96
C PRO A 220 3.18 -16.03 7.36
N VAL A 221 3.84 -16.84 8.18
CA VAL A 221 4.23 -18.20 7.79
C VAL A 221 2.97 -18.99 7.43
N ASN A 222 3.01 -19.71 6.30
CA ASN A 222 1.86 -20.38 5.69
C ASN A 222 0.67 -19.45 5.32
N TYR A 223 0.92 -18.15 5.07
CA TYR A 223 -0.10 -17.15 4.67
C TYR A 223 -1.18 -17.70 3.73
N ASP A 224 -2.43 -17.65 4.20
CA ASP A 224 -3.61 -18.09 3.45
C ASP A 224 -4.43 -16.89 2.95
N ALA A 225 -4.73 -16.89 1.65
CA ALA A 225 -5.61 -15.89 1.03
C ALA A 225 -7.11 -16.09 1.38
N GLY A 226 -7.47 -17.16 2.11
CA GLY A 226 -8.76 -17.34 2.77
C GLY A 226 -8.86 -16.67 4.15
N LYS A 227 -7.78 -16.66 4.93
CA LYS A 227 -7.65 -15.90 6.18
C LYS A 227 -7.57 -14.38 5.89
N LYS A 228 -7.79 -13.57 6.93
CA LYS A 228 -7.67 -12.12 6.93
C LYS A 228 -6.67 -11.71 8.01
N TYR A 229 -5.85 -10.70 7.72
CA TYR A 229 -4.74 -10.26 8.57
C TYR A 229 -4.74 -8.74 8.75
N PRO A 230 -4.44 -8.18 9.93
CA PRO A 230 -4.05 -6.77 10.05
C PRO A 230 -2.72 -6.51 9.30
N ILE A 231 -2.43 -5.24 9.04
CA ILE A 231 -1.22 -4.79 8.33
C ILE A 231 -0.47 -3.72 9.14
N LEU A 232 0.86 -3.77 9.11
CA LEU A 232 1.76 -2.81 9.74
C LEU A 232 2.64 -2.15 8.68
N TYR A 233 2.56 -0.83 8.54
CA TYR A 233 3.46 -0.04 7.69
C TYR A 233 4.65 0.46 8.52
N LEU A 234 5.77 -0.26 8.43
CA LEU A 234 6.98 -0.01 9.21
C LEU A 234 7.93 0.94 8.45
N LEU A 235 8.06 2.17 8.95
CA LEU A 235 8.71 3.29 8.27
C LEU A 235 10.18 3.45 8.68
N HIS A 236 11.06 3.79 7.74
CA HIS A 236 12.50 3.91 7.90
C HIS A 236 12.98 5.33 8.27
N GLY A 237 14.21 5.45 8.78
CA GLY A 237 14.83 6.72 9.13
C GLY A 237 15.28 7.57 7.93
N ALA A 238 15.70 8.80 8.21
CA ALA A 238 16.27 9.71 7.23
C ALA A 238 17.67 9.25 6.77
N GLY A 239 17.70 8.40 5.74
CA GLY A 239 18.93 7.85 5.15
C GLY A 239 18.67 6.55 4.41
N GLY A 240 17.87 5.67 5.02
CA GLY A 240 17.51 4.36 4.48
C GLY A 240 16.56 4.35 3.28
N ASP A 241 16.15 3.14 2.93
CA ASP A 241 15.22 2.77 1.87
C ASP A 241 14.31 1.58 2.28
N GLU A 242 13.69 0.88 1.32
CA GLU A 242 12.81 -0.26 1.64
C GLU A 242 13.51 -1.49 2.26
N ASP A 243 14.84 -1.60 2.19
CA ASP A 243 15.61 -2.71 2.77
C ASP A 243 16.13 -2.42 4.19
N GLU A 244 16.10 -1.16 4.66
CA GLU A 244 16.66 -0.70 5.95
C GLU A 244 16.29 -1.64 7.12
N TRP A 245 14.99 -1.94 7.24
CA TRP A 245 14.46 -2.70 8.37
C TRP A 245 14.91 -4.16 8.44
N LYS A 246 15.58 -4.71 7.42
CA LYS A 246 16.22 -6.04 7.53
C LYS A 246 17.30 -6.08 8.60
N GLY A 247 17.95 -4.95 8.89
CA GLY A 247 18.91 -4.84 10.00
C GLY A 247 18.26 -4.80 11.38
N GLY A 248 16.95 -4.53 11.45
CA GLY A 248 16.15 -4.52 12.69
C GLY A 248 15.30 -5.77 12.91
N HIS A 249 15.48 -6.81 12.09
CA HIS A 249 14.87 -8.14 12.23
C HIS A 249 13.37 -8.17 12.60
N PRO A 250 12.48 -7.46 11.87
CA PRO A 250 11.04 -7.45 12.13
C PRO A 250 10.42 -8.84 12.05
N GLU A 251 11.01 -9.76 11.30
CA GLU A 251 10.63 -11.18 11.27
C GLU A 251 10.83 -11.87 12.62
N ARG A 252 11.94 -11.60 13.33
CA ARG A 252 12.19 -12.14 14.68
C ARG A 252 11.31 -11.44 15.71
N VAL A 253 11.31 -10.10 15.72
CA VAL A 253 10.53 -9.29 16.68
C VAL A 253 9.05 -9.64 16.64
N VAL A 254 8.43 -9.61 15.46
CA VAL A 254 6.99 -9.92 15.33
C VAL A 254 6.74 -11.42 15.40
N GLY A 255 7.67 -12.27 14.95
CA GLY A 255 7.58 -13.73 15.11
C GLY A 255 7.52 -14.17 16.58
N ASN A 256 8.43 -13.66 17.41
CA ASN A 256 8.50 -14.00 18.83
C ASN A 256 7.30 -13.41 19.61
N LEU A 257 6.80 -12.23 19.24
CA LEU A 257 5.57 -11.68 19.81
C LEU A 257 4.30 -12.45 19.39
N ILE A 258 4.24 -12.98 18.15
CA ILE A 258 3.18 -13.92 17.72
C ILE A 258 3.28 -15.24 18.50
N ARG A 259 4.50 -15.79 18.66
CA ARG A 259 4.79 -17.01 19.43
C ARG A 259 4.34 -16.89 20.89
N ALA A 260 4.56 -15.72 21.49
CA ALA A 260 4.14 -15.39 22.86
C ALA A 260 2.64 -15.04 22.98
N GLY A 261 1.89 -14.97 21.87
CA GLY A 261 0.49 -14.54 21.86
C GLY A 261 0.26 -13.05 22.13
N LYS A 262 1.33 -12.24 22.17
CA LYS A 262 1.28 -10.79 22.45
C LYS A 262 0.80 -9.96 21.26
N CYS A 263 0.86 -10.48 20.04
CA CYS A 263 0.25 -9.86 18.86
C CYS A 263 -0.30 -10.90 17.88
N PRO A 264 -1.29 -10.54 17.02
CA PRO A 264 -1.82 -11.45 16.01
C PRO A 264 -0.88 -11.62 14.81
N GLU A 265 -1.01 -12.75 14.08
CA GLU A 265 -0.43 -12.88 12.74
C GLU A 265 -0.80 -11.68 11.86
N MET A 266 0.20 -10.97 11.34
CA MET A 266 0.03 -9.71 10.60
C MET A 266 0.92 -9.66 9.36
N ILE A 267 0.55 -8.82 8.38
CA ILE A 267 1.43 -8.48 7.25
C ILE A 267 2.26 -7.26 7.63
N ILE A 268 3.58 -7.32 7.46
CA ILE A 268 4.46 -6.15 7.64
C ILE A 268 4.85 -5.60 6.27
N VAL A 269 4.87 -4.28 6.10
CA VAL A 269 5.30 -3.59 4.88
C VAL A 269 6.33 -2.53 5.23
N CYS A 270 7.51 -2.62 4.66
CA CYS A 270 8.58 -1.63 4.73
C CYS A 270 8.63 -0.87 3.38
N PRO A 271 7.96 0.29 3.25
CA PRO A 271 7.97 1.07 2.01
C PRO A 271 9.23 1.92 1.90
N ASN A 272 9.66 2.19 0.68
CA ASN A 272 10.57 3.30 0.43
C ASN A 272 9.80 4.62 0.59
N GLN A 273 10.25 5.54 1.45
CA GLN A 273 9.58 6.82 1.72
C GLN A 273 10.10 7.98 0.87
N VAL A 274 11.17 7.80 0.11
CA VAL A 274 11.71 8.86 -0.76
C VAL A 274 10.89 8.91 -2.05
N VAL A 275 9.80 9.67 -2.06
CA VAL A 275 8.90 9.80 -3.22
C VAL A 275 9.35 10.96 -4.10
N VAL A 276 10.30 10.70 -4.99
CA VAL A 276 10.73 11.63 -6.05
C VAL A 276 9.58 11.85 -7.04
N ALA A 277 9.25 13.09 -7.39
CA ALA A 277 8.15 13.39 -8.31
C ALA A 277 8.60 13.35 -9.80
N PRO A 278 7.67 13.28 -10.77
CA PRO A 278 8.02 13.24 -12.19
C PRO A 278 8.88 14.44 -12.61
N GLY A 279 10.05 14.17 -13.20
CA GLY A 279 10.99 15.18 -13.65
C GLY A 279 11.93 15.74 -12.57
N GLU A 280 11.77 15.37 -11.30
CA GLU A 280 12.75 15.70 -10.26
C GLU A 280 14.01 14.82 -10.37
N LYS A 281 15.11 15.32 -9.82
CA LYS A 281 16.35 14.56 -9.64
C LYS A 281 16.31 13.80 -8.31
N ASP A 282 17.26 12.86 -8.15
CA ASP A 282 17.53 12.28 -6.84
C ASP A 282 17.82 13.39 -5.80
N PRO A 283 17.18 13.38 -4.62
CA PRO A 283 17.32 14.43 -3.60
C PRO A 283 18.66 14.38 -2.85
N GLY A 284 19.48 13.36 -3.11
CA GLY A 284 20.83 13.21 -2.59
C GLY A 284 20.88 13.00 -1.08
N GLN A 285 21.60 13.89 -0.40
CA GLN A 285 21.99 13.77 1.00
C GLN A 285 20.81 13.45 1.94
N ALA A 286 21.07 12.59 2.93
CA ALA A 286 20.07 12.07 3.86
C ALA A 286 19.28 13.18 4.58
N LEU A 287 19.96 14.27 4.96
CA LEU A 287 19.43 15.41 5.69
C LEU A 287 19.33 16.66 4.79
N SER A 288 18.80 16.51 3.57
CA SER A 288 18.55 17.62 2.64
C SER A 288 17.09 18.04 2.61
N GLN A 289 16.82 19.34 2.39
CA GLN A 289 15.45 19.84 2.20
C GLN A 289 14.75 19.15 1.02
N ALA A 290 15.50 18.79 -0.04
CA ALA A 290 14.95 18.03 -1.16
C ALA A 290 14.50 16.63 -0.74
N ARG A 291 15.25 15.96 0.15
CA ARG A 291 14.88 14.62 0.64
C ARG A 291 13.71 14.71 1.62
N PHE A 292 13.67 15.72 2.50
CA PHE A 292 12.50 15.98 3.35
C PHE A 292 11.24 16.28 2.52
N ASN A 293 11.34 17.05 1.43
CA ASN A 293 10.22 17.27 0.50
C ASN A 293 9.72 15.96 -0.15
N ALA A 294 10.63 15.03 -0.48
CA ALA A 294 10.28 13.70 -0.98
C ALA A 294 9.66 12.79 0.10
N PHE A 295 10.14 12.85 1.35
CA PHE A 295 9.55 12.15 2.50
C PHE A 295 8.12 12.65 2.81
N ASN A 296 7.87 13.97 2.75
CA ASN A 296 6.56 14.56 3.04
C ASN A 296 5.42 14.02 2.14
N ARG A 297 5.75 13.52 0.95
CA ARG A 297 4.80 12.88 0.02
C ARG A 297 4.42 11.45 0.41
N THR A 298 5.07 10.83 1.39
CA THR A 298 4.78 9.47 1.88
C THR A 298 3.29 9.29 2.19
N LEU A 299 2.64 10.27 2.81
CA LEU A 299 1.24 10.17 3.21
C LEU A 299 0.31 9.98 1.99
N GLU A 300 0.53 10.74 0.91
CA GLU A 300 -0.27 10.60 -0.31
C GLU A 300 0.15 9.37 -1.13
N GLU A 301 1.41 8.98 -1.09
CA GLU A 301 1.89 7.74 -1.71
C GLU A 301 1.25 6.49 -1.06
N LEU A 302 1.16 6.45 0.27
CA LEU A 302 0.48 5.39 1.01
C LEU A 302 -1.01 5.35 0.64
N LYS A 303 -1.73 6.47 0.77
CA LYS A 303 -3.17 6.57 0.47
C LYS A 303 -3.51 6.24 -0.99
N THR A 304 -2.76 6.79 -1.94
CA THR A 304 -3.13 6.74 -3.36
C THR A 304 -2.57 5.53 -4.09
N SER A 305 -1.42 4.98 -3.66
CA SER A 305 -0.69 3.93 -4.37
C SER A 305 -0.54 2.65 -3.57
N LEU A 306 0.16 2.69 -2.42
CA LEU A 306 0.61 1.46 -1.76
C LEU A 306 -0.51 0.75 -0.98
N ILE A 307 -1.30 1.45 -0.17
CA ILE A 307 -2.43 0.83 0.55
C ILE A 307 -3.42 0.18 -0.45
N PRO A 308 -3.86 0.87 -1.53
CA PRO A 308 -4.68 0.24 -2.57
C PRO A 308 -4.02 -0.95 -3.29
N TYR A 309 -2.69 -0.94 -3.49
CA TYR A 309 -1.97 -2.10 -4.05
C TYR A 309 -2.00 -3.30 -3.10
N MET A 310 -1.80 -3.05 -1.80
CA MET A 310 -1.82 -4.09 -0.78
C MET A 310 -3.22 -4.70 -0.66
N GLU A 311 -4.28 -3.89 -0.57
CA GLU A 311 -5.70 -4.31 -0.62
C GLU A 311 -6.10 -5.02 -1.94
N GLU A 312 -5.41 -4.76 -3.04
CA GLU A 312 -5.63 -5.46 -4.31
C GLU A 312 -4.98 -6.85 -4.36
N ASN A 313 -3.82 -7.02 -3.71
CA ASN A 313 -3.00 -8.22 -3.85
C ASN A 313 -3.03 -9.18 -2.65
N TYR A 314 -3.39 -8.71 -1.45
CA TYR A 314 -3.29 -9.45 -0.19
C TYR A 314 -4.62 -9.42 0.60
N SER A 315 -4.77 -10.35 1.55
CA SER A 315 -6.01 -10.53 2.31
C SER A 315 -5.97 -9.77 3.64
N ILE A 316 -6.07 -8.44 3.55
CA ILE A 316 -5.96 -7.53 4.69
C ILE A 316 -7.33 -7.28 5.34
N MET A 317 -7.40 -7.19 6.67
CA MET A 317 -8.61 -6.84 7.43
C MET A 317 -9.04 -5.40 7.13
N GLU A 318 -10.35 -5.13 7.12
CA GLU A 318 -10.86 -3.80 6.77
C GLU A 318 -10.98 -2.92 8.04
N GLY A 319 -10.79 -1.60 7.90
CA GLY A 319 -10.94 -0.62 8.98
C GLY A 319 -9.64 -0.12 9.59
N ARG A 320 -9.71 1.05 10.26
CA ARG A 320 -8.56 1.78 10.84
C ARG A 320 -7.74 0.92 11.79
N ASP A 321 -8.39 0.16 12.66
CA ASP A 321 -7.73 -0.54 13.77
C ASP A 321 -6.96 -1.80 13.31
N ASN A 322 -6.80 -1.96 11.98
CA ASN A 322 -6.10 -3.04 11.29
C ASN A 322 -5.05 -2.54 10.28
N HIS A 323 -4.76 -1.23 10.23
CA HIS A 323 -4.03 -0.53 9.14
C HIS A 323 -3.00 0.50 9.64
#